data_AF-A0A401Q9E3-F1
#
_entry.id   AF-A0A401Q9E3-F1
#
_cell.length_a   1.000
_cell.length_b   1.000
_cell.length_c   1.000
_cell.angle_alpha   90.00
_cell.angle_beta   90.00
_cell.angle_gamma   90.00
#
_symmetry.space_group_name_H-M   'P 1'
#
loop_
_entity.id
_entity.type
_entity.pdbx_description
1 polymer ?
#
loop_
_entity_poly.entity_id
_entity_poly.type
_entity_poly.pdbx_seq_one_letter_code
_entity_poly.pdbx_strand_id
1 'polypeptide(L)' 'MAEQEGEYDNGLMLDNFITFFIAGQETTANLIAFAIMELTRQPEITAKLQAEVDEVVGMKRDVTAEDIGRLQYLNQV' A
#
# COMPACT_ATOMS: atom_id res chain seq x y z
N MET A 1 42.71 -1.13 -8.43
CA MET A 1 41.43 -0.49 -8.77
C MET A 1 40.68 -0.40 -7.45
N ALA A 2 40.87 0.70 -6.72
CA ALA A 2 40.25 0.88 -5.41
C ALA A 2 38.80 1.28 -5.65
N GLU A 3 37.87 0.51 -5.09
CA GLU A 3 36.46 0.86 -5.03
C GLU A 3 36.34 2.19 -4.26
N GLN A 4 35.94 3.25 -4.96
CA GLN A 4 35.45 4.45 -4.30
C GLN A 4 34.07 4.08 -3.73
N GLU A 5 34.02 3.65 -2.47
CA GLU A 5 32.80 3.77 -1.68
C GLU A 5 32.48 5.27 -1.64
N GLY A 6 31.49 5.70 -2.41
CA GLY A 6 31.07 7.09 -2.48
C GLY A 6 30.69 7.56 -1.07
N GLU A 7 31.32 8.63 -0.61
CA GLU A 7 30.97 9.29 0.64
C GLU A 7 29.51 9.75 0.54
N TYR A 8 28.60 8.99 1.15
CA TYR A 8 27.18 9.35 1.22
C TYR A 8 27.07 10.57 2.14
N ASP A 9 26.77 11.73 1.55
CA ASP A 9 26.49 12.94 2.32
C ASP A 9 25.25 12.71 3.19
N ASN A 10 25.45 12.63 4.50
CA ASN A 10 24.38 12.47 5.49
C ASN A 10 23.30 13.55 5.35
N GLY A 11 23.66 14.76 4.92
CA GLY A 11 22.72 15.83 4.62
C GLY A 11 21.80 15.47 3.45
N LEU A 12 22.39 15.03 2.34
CA LEU A 12 21.63 14.57 1.17
C LEU A 12 20.74 13.35 1.49
N MET A 13 21.21 12.43 2.33
CA MET A 13 20.42 11.27 2.77
C MET A 13 19.21 11.71 3.60
N LEU A 14 19.40 12.68 4.51
CA LEU A 14 18.33 13.25 5.32
C LEU A 14 17.31 14.02 4.48
N ASP A 15 17.77 14.86 3.55
CA ASP A 15 16.90 15.64 2.67
C ASP A 15 16.02 14.74 1.78
N ASN A 16 16.61 13.67 1.23
CA ASN A 16 15.86 12.67 0.46
C ASN A 16 14.86 11.93 1.34
N PHE A 17 15.24 11.52 2.55
CA PHE A 17 14.33 10.88 3.50
C PHE A 17 13.11 11.76 3.80
N ILE A 18 13.34 13.03 4.14
CA ILE A 18 12.26 14.00 4.42
C ILE A 18 11.35 14.15 3.19
N THR A 19 11.94 14.28 2.01
CA THR A 19 11.20 14.42 0.75
C THR A 19 10.27 13.23 0.52
N PHE A 20 10.79 12.00 0.59
CA PHE A 20 9.98 10.80 0.39
C PHE A 20 8.94 10.60 1.48
N PHE A 21 9.29 10.88 2.74
CA PHE A 21 8.40 10.73 3.88
C PHE A 21 7.19 11.65 3.74
N ILE A 22 7.42 12.95 3.52
CA ILE A 22 6.33 13.93 3.39
C ILE A 22 5.49 13.64 2.14
N ALA A 23 6.14 13.37 1.00
CA ALA A 23 5.43 13.09 -0.25
C ALA A 23 4.52 11.86 -0.15
N GLY A 24 4.98 10.80 0.51
CA GLY A 24 4.24 9.55 0.64
C GLY A 24 3.14 9.59 1.70
N GLN A 25 3.34 10.32 2.80
CA GLN A 25 2.45 10.25 3.96
C GLN A 25 1.07 10.85 3.65
N GLU A 26 1.02 12.10 3.16
CA GLU A 26 -0.26 12.79 2.94
C GLU A 26 -1.05 12.19 1.78
N THR A 27 -0.36 11.79 0.70
CA THR A 27 -1.00 11.22 -0.50
C THR A 27 -1.63 9.86 -0.21
N THR A 28 -0.89 8.96 0.45
CA THR A 28 -1.38 7.62 0.78
C THR A 28 -2.49 7.66 1.83
N ALA A 29 -2.35 8.48 2.87
CA ALA A 29 -3.37 8.62 3.91
C ALA A 29 -4.69 9.15 3.34
N ASN A 30 -4.62 10.19 2.50
CA ASN A 30 -5.81 10.73 1.84
C ASN A 30 -6.44 9.71 0.90
N LEU A 31 -5.66 8.99 0.10
CA LEU A 31 -6.18 7.95 -0.80
C LEU A 31 -6.93 6.87 -0.02
N ILE A 32 -6.35 6.35 1.08
CA ILE A 32 -7.02 5.35 1.93
C ILE A 32 -8.30 5.92 2.55
N ALA A 33 -8.28 7.17 3.02
CA ALA A 33 -9.46 7.81 3.60
C ALA A 33 -10.61 7.93 2.58
N PHE A 34 -10.31 8.37 1.35
CA PHE A 34 -11.30 8.43 0.28
C PHE A 34 -11.81 7.05 -0.12
N ALA A 35 -10.93 6.05 -0.24
CA ALA A 35 -11.32 4.68 -0.55
C ALA A 35 -12.29 4.12 0.48
N ILE A 36 -11.97 4.24 1.78
CA ILE A 36 -12.85 3.78 2.87
C ILE A 36 -14.17 4.56 2.83
N MET A 37 -14.14 5.87 2.66
CA MET A 37 -15.35 6.68 2.57
C MET A 37 -16.27 6.20 1.42
N GLU A 38 -15.74 5.95 0.23
CA GLU A 38 -16.54 5.48 -0.90
C GLU A 38 -17.06 4.06 -0.72
N LEU A 39 -16.26 3.16 -0.12
CA LEU A 39 -16.71 1.81 0.24
C LEU A 39 -17.88 1.83 1.24
N THR A 40 -17.85 2.72 2.24
CA THR A 40 -18.97 2.85 3.19
C THR A 40 -20.27 3.33 2.53
N ARG A 41 -20.18 4.02 1.40
CA ARG A 41 -21.35 4.48 0.62
C ARG A 41 -21.87 3.43 -0.35
N GLN A 42 -21.09 2.38 -0.63
CA GLN A 42 -21.39 1.35 -1.64
C GLN A 42 -21.40 -0.05 -1.01
N PRO A 43 -22.41 -0.37 -0.18
CA PRO A 43 -22.45 -1.60 0.61
C PRO A 43 -22.43 -2.89 -0.24
N GLU A 44 -23.01 -2.86 -1.45
CA GLU A 44 -22.98 -4.01 -2.35
C GLU A 44 -21.58 -4.32 -2.89
N ILE A 45 -20.78 -3.28 -3.16
CA ILE A 45 -19.38 -3.44 -3.60
C ILE A 45 -18.54 -3.93 -2.43
N THR A 46 -18.72 -3.31 -1.26
CA THR A 46 -18.01 -3.70 -0.03
C THR A 46 -18.29 -5.16 0.35
N ALA A 47 -19.54 -5.62 0.23
CA ALA A 47 -19.89 -7.02 0.48
C ALA A 47 -19.19 -7.99 -0.49
N LYS A 48 -19.10 -7.64 -1.78
CA LYS A 48 -18.38 -8.46 -2.78
C LYS A 48 -16.88 -8.49 -2.53
N LEU A 49 -16.29 -7.34 -2.19
CA LEU A 49 -14.87 -7.23 -1.79
C LEU A 49 -14.56 -8.10 -0.59
N GLN A 50 -15.36 -7.99 0.47
CA GLN A 50 -15.18 -8.79 1.69
C GLN A 50 -15.30 -10.29 1.39
N ALA A 51 -16.28 -10.69 0.58
CA ALA A 51 -16.42 -12.08 0.17
C ALA A 51 -15.18 -12.61 -0.58
N GLU A 52 -14.60 -11.81 -1.50
CA GLU A 52 -13.35 -12.19 -2.18
C GLU A 52 -12.19 -12.33 -1.20
N VAL A 53 -12.03 -11.36 -0.28
CA VAL A 53 -10.97 -11.42 0.75
C VAL A 53 -11.14 -12.64 1.66
N ASP A 54 -12.37 -12.94 2.07
CA ASP A 54 -12.69 -14.11 2.89
C ASP A 54 -12.40 -15.43 2.14
N GLU A 55 -12.63 -15.47 0.83
CA GLU A 55 -12.34 -16.65 -0.02
C GLU A 55 -10.83 -16.85 -0.24
N VAL A 56 -10.09 -15.78 -0.53
CA VAL A 56 -8.67 -15.85 -0.90
C VAL A 56 -7.76 -15.91 0.32
N VAL A 57 -8.02 -15.04 1.30
CA VAL A 57 -7.19 -14.87 2.50
C VAL A 57 -7.77 -15.62 3.69
N GLY A 58 -9.09 -15.51 3.89
CA GLY A 58 -9.79 -16.13 5.01
C GLY A 58 -9.18 -15.75 6.36
N MET A 59 -8.83 -16.75 7.17
CA MET A 59 -8.31 -16.56 8.54
C MET A 59 -6.77 -16.63 8.61
N LYS A 60 -6.07 -16.48 7.49
CA LYS A 60 -4.60 -16.49 7.46
C LYS A 60 -4.05 -15.33 8.30
N ARG A 61 -2.99 -15.62 9.06
CA ARG A 61 -2.27 -14.60 9.83
C ARG A 61 -1.42 -13.69 8.93
N ASP A 62 -0.78 -14.29 7.93
CA ASP A 62 0.15 -13.61 7.03
C ASP A 62 -0.37 -13.68 5.59
N VAL A 63 -0.44 -12.54 4.94
CA VAL A 63 -0.86 -12.40 3.54
C VAL A 63 0.38 -12.42 2.65
N THR A 64 0.39 -13.30 1.65
CA THR A 64 1.51 -13.43 0.70
C THR A 64 1.28 -12.61 -0.55
N ALA A 65 2.34 -12.36 -1.34
CA ALA A 65 2.21 -11.72 -2.65
C ALA A 65 1.34 -12.52 -3.63
N GLU A 66 1.33 -13.86 -3.50
CA GLU A 66 0.45 -14.72 -4.30
C GLU A 66 -1.03 -14.50 -3.94
N ASP A 67 -1.34 -14.33 -2.64
CA ASP A 67 -2.69 -14.02 -2.20
C ASP A 67 -3.17 -12.67 -2.78
N ILE A 68 -2.31 -11.64 -2.76
CA ILE A 68 -2.62 -10.34 -3.39
C ILE A 68 -2.90 -10.49 -4.89
N GLY A 69 -2.11 -11.31 -5.59
CA GLY A 69 -2.33 -11.59 -7.01
C GLY A 69 -3.66 -12.28 -7.32
N ARG A 70 -4.34 -12.86 -6.32
CA ARG A 70 -5.63 -13.54 -6.46
C ARG A 70 -6.84 -12.64 -6.13
N LEU A 71 -6.63 -11.46 -5.55
CA LEU A 71 -7.69 -10.49 -5.23
C LEU A 71 -8.05 -9.64 -6.46
N GLN A 72 -8.70 -10.26 -7.44
CA GLN A 72 -8.97 -9.69 -8.76
C GLN A 72 -10.02 -8.59 -8.73
N TYR A 73 -11.06 -8.75 -7.90
CA TYR A 73 -12.11 -7.76 -7.72
C TYR A 73 -11.59 -6.57 -6.91
N LEU A 74 -10.81 -6.81 -5.86
CA LEU A 74 -10.13 -5.75 -5.11
C LEU A 74 -9.22 -4.89 -6.00
N ASN A 75 -8.54 -5.47 -6.97
CA ASN A 75 -7.69 -4.72 -7.89
C ASN A 75 -8.47 -3.86 -8.91
N GLN A 76 -9.79 -4.01 -9.00
CA GLN A 76 -10.66 -3.22 -9.89
C GLN A 76 -11.34 -2.04 -9.19
N VAL A 77 -11.28 -1.99 -7.86
CA VAL A 77 -11.89 -0.94 -7.02
C VAL A 77 -10.83 0.05 -6.59
#